data_AF-A0A395V8X2-F1
#
_entry.id   AF-A0A395V8X2-F1
#
_cell.length_a   1.000
_cell.length_b   1.000
_cell.length_c   1.000
_cell.angle_alpha   90.00
_cell.angle_beta   90.00
_cell.angle_gamma   90.00
#
_symmetry.space_group_name_H-M   'P 1'
#
loop_
_entity.id
_entity.type
_entity.pdbx_description
1 polymer ?
#
loop_
_entity_poly.entity_id
_entity_poly.type
_entity_poly.pdbx_seq_one_letter_code
_entity_poly.pdbx_strand_id
1 'polypeptide(L)'
;MGISINAPGSVNSQASMTGTLSIRKSTNTFEQMTGVKSSGGTSKKQLNYNHRDISGQLLRAKKPQSASAALIRAKSKVSMLQRAAASGQYDSREVANALAHARRMVRCAQLKVRNLREEEREQQSAQKENSGKSQQKEHEVKRRVAQKERQLKQKVAIENTQEVLRQKKKKNEMAQKQQRHRSQEQGKIAEADFKYIKSQLEDGKGFGGGSSYCEDSGFTLDISDAAMSMAELEMMAQNQTEAEAEAEVEAEMSLTDGGTLAVTTAGAVTAGSGAGTAPDAAPAAAGVSVDVSV
;
A
#
# COMPACT_ATOMS: atom_id res chain seq x y z
N MET A 1 -40.50 -19.20 12.59
CA MET A 1 -39.27 -19.41 13.39
C MET A 1 -39.08 -18.19 14.28
N GLY A 2 -39.64 -18.24 15.48
CA GLY A 2 -39.63 -17.16 16.46
C GLY A 2 -38.75 -17.53 17.65
N ILE A 3 -37.99 -16.55 18.13
CA ILE A 3 -36.91 -16.65 19.11
C ILE A 3 -37.49 -16.44 20.51
N SER A 4 -37.34 -17.43 21.40
CA SER A 4 -37.69 -17.31 22.82
C SER A 4 -36.43 -17.46 23.67
N ILE A 5 -36.17 -16.41 24.44
CA ILE A 5 -35.10 -16.24 25.43
C ILE A 5 -35.57 -16.79 26.79
N ASN A 6 -34.86 -17.78 27.33
CA ASN A 6 -35.06 -18.29 28.69
C ASN A 6 -34.05 -17.65 29.65
N ALA A 7 -34.54 -16.99 30.69
CA ALA A 7 -33.80 -16.53 31.85
C ALA A 7 -34.08 -17.46 33.05
N PRO A 8 -33.06 -17.91 33.81
CA PRO A 8 -33.29 -18.75 34.98
C PRO A 8 -33.40 -17.91 36.27
N GLY A 9 -34.56 -18.05 36.91
CA GLY A 9 -34.76 -18.32 38.34
C GLY A 9 -34.03 -17.50 39.41
N SER A 10 -34.81 -16.81 40.26
CA SER A 10 -34.56 -16.83 41.70
C SER A 10 -35.87 -16.65 42.46
N VAL A 11 -36.12 -17.61 43.34
CA VAL A 11 -37.34 -17.79 44.12
C VAL A 11 -37.51 -16.71 45.20
N ASN A 12 -38.79 -16.46 45.46
CA ASN A 12 -39.40 -15.52 46.38
C ASN A 12 -39.11 -15.90 47.85
N SER A 13 -38.79 -14.91 48.69
CA SER A 13 -38.92 -14.99 50.15
C SER A 13 -39.23 -13.60 50.70
N GLN A 14 -40.52 -13.27 50.70
CA GLN A 14 -41.05 -12.18 51.49
C GLN A 14 -41.05 -12.59 52.97
N ALA A 15 -40.24 -11.93 53.77
CA ALA A 15 -40.42 -11.86 55.22
C ALA A 15 -40.78 -10.41 55.57
N SER A 16 -42.07 -10.17 55.77
CA SER A 16 -42.63 -8.92 56.26
C SER A 16 -42.40 -8.81 57.77
N MET A 17 -41.31 -8.14 58.16
CA MET A 17 -41.08 -7.73 59.55
C MET A 17 -41.76 -6.39 59.81
N THR A 18 -43.03 -6.45 60.23
CA THR A 18 -43.73 -5.32 60.88
C THR A 18 -43.08 -5.09 62.26
N GLY A 19 -42.23 -4.07 62.35
CA GLY A 19 -41.68 -3.57 63.61
C GLY A 19 -42.25 -2.19 63.92
N THR A 20 -42.99 -2.07 65.00
CA THR A 20 -43.54 -0.81 65.49
C THR A 20 -42.43 0.09 66.06
N LEU A 21 -42.14 1.22 65.40
CA LEU A 21 -41.21 2.23 65.92
C LEU A 21 -41.85 2.96 67.11
N SER A 22 -41.39 2.63 68.32
CA SER A 22 -41.67 3.44 69.52
C SER A 22 -40.63 4.57 69.63
N ILE A 23 -41.02 5.80 69.30
CA ILE A 23 -40.20 6.99 69.51
C ILE A 23 -40.20 7.33 71.01
N ARG A 24 -39.22 6.83 71.74
CA ARG A 24 -38.97 7.25 73.12
C ARG A 24 -38.28 8.61 73.08
N LYS A 25 -39.00 9.66 73.47
CA LYS A 25 -38.51 11.04 73.63
C LYS A 25 -37.47 11.06 74.76
N SER A 26 -36.19 10.83 74.44
CA SER A 26 -35.09 10.99 75.39
C SER A 26 -34.60 12.44 75.36
N THR A 27 -34.90 13.16 76.42
CA THR A 27 -34.22 14.40 76.79
C THR A 27 -32.74 14.12 77.07
N ASN A 28 -31.87 15.00 76.56
CA ASN A 28 -30.49 15.24 76.98
C ASN A 28 -29.48 14.08 76.91
N THR A 29 -28.95 13.83 75.71
CA THR A 29 -27.67 13.16 75.47
C THR A 29 -26.61 14.13 74.89
N PHE A 30 -26.74 15.44 75.16
CA PHE A 30 -25.73 16.43 74.76
C PHE A 30 -24.70 16.69 75.88
N GLU A 31 -25.07 16.51 77.15
CA GLU A 31 -24.20 16.84 78.29
C GLU A 31 -23.23 15.73 78.71
N GLN A 32 -23.32 14.52 78.12
CA GLN A 32 -22.40 13.41 78.45
C GLN A 32 -21.10 13.39 77.63
N MET A 33 -20.89 14.33 76.70
CA MET A 33 -19.65 14.39 75.90
C MET A 33 -18.65 15.46 76.35
N THR A 34 -19.00 16.31 77.32
CA THR A 34 -18.14 17.42 77.79
C THR A 34 -17.49 17.09 79.13
N GLY A 35 -16.76 15.96 79.22
CA GLY A 35 -16.27 15.54 80.54
C GLY A 35 -15.15 14.52 80.60
N VAL A 36 -14.35 14.31 79.55
CA VAL A 36 -13.11 13.52 79.69
C VAL A 36 -11.95 14.48 79.90
N LYS A 37 -11.75 14.89 81.15
CA LYS A 37 -10.49 15.49 81.59
C LYS A 37 -9.41 14.42 81.36
N SER A 38 -8.44 14.68 80.49
CA SER A 38 -7.31 13.78 80.25
C SER A 38 -6.45 13.72 81.51
N SER A 39 -6.77 12.80 82.40
CA SER A 39 -5.95 12.43 83.54
C SER A 39 -4.74 11.61 83.05
N GLY A 40 -3.55 12.00 83.51
CA GLY A 40 -2.35 11.16 83.52
C GLY A 40 -1.61 11.05 82.18
N GLY A 41 -0.29 11.25 82.23
CA GLY A 41 0.62 11.07 81.10
C GLY A 41 0.58 9.66 80.52
N THR A 42 -0.33 9.44 79.57
CA THR A 42 -0.29 8.26 78.71
C THR A 42 0.82 8.44 77.69
N SER A 43 1.65 7.42 77.52
CA SER A 43 2.75 7.45 76.55
C SER A 43 2.21 7.69 75.14
N LYS A 44 2.90 8.55 74.38
CA LYS A 44 2.57 8.84 72.99
C LYS A 44 2.61 7.55 72.17
N LYS A 45 1.63 7.38 71.27
CA LYS A 45 1.63 6.23 70.35
C LYS A 45 2.70 6.42 69.28
N GLN A 46 3.37 5.31 68.92
CA GLN A 46 4.33 5.28 67.81
C GLN A 46 3.61 5.44 66.46
N LEU A 47 4.17 6.25 65.57
CA LEU A 47 3.60 6.51 64.25
C LEU A 47 3.98 5.40 63.25
N ASN A 48 3.00 4.65 62.75
CA ASN A 48 3.26 3.65 61.70
C ASN A 48 3.34 4.30 60.30
N TYR A 49 4.48 4.92 60.01
CA TYR A 49 4.77 5.54 58.71
C TYR A 49 6.06 4.98 58.08
N ASN A 50 5.92 4.31 56.93
CA ASN A 50 7.06 3.85 56.15
C ASN A 50 7.43 4.85 55.05
N HIS A 51 8.63 5.43 55.15
CA HIS A 51 9.16 6.37 54.15
C HIS A 51 9.51 5.68 52.81
N ARG A 52 9.80 4.37 52.81
CA ARG A 52 10.21 3.64 51.59
C ARG A 52 9.05 3.20 50.71
N ASP A 53 7.86 2.96 51.24
CA ASP A 53 6.73 2.37 50.50
C ASP A 53 6.43 3.08 49.18
N ILE A 54 6.17 4.39 49.25
CA ILE A 54 5.82 5.20 48.07
C ILE A 54 7.04 5.38 47.17
N SER A 55 8.22 5.61 47.75
CA SER A 55 9.45 5.78 46.97
C SER A 55 9.78 4.54 46.14
N GLY A 56 9.64 3.34 46.71
CA GLY A 56 9.88 2.08 46.02
C GLY A 56 8.84 1.80 44.93
N GLN A 57 7.57 2.16 45.16
CA GLN A 57 6.53 2.07 44.13
C GLN A 57 6.81 3.03 42.95
N LEU A 58 7.26 4.26 43.23
CA LEU A 58 7.60 5.23 42.19
C LEU A 58 8.82 4.83 41.37
N LEU A 59 9.85 4.26 42.00
CA LEU A 59 11.04 3.77 41.30
C LEU A 59 10.72 2.59 40.37
N ARG A 60 9.79 1.72 40.77
CA ARG A 60 9.36 0.58 39.94
C ARG A 60 8.33 0.95 38.87
N ALA A 61 7.67 2.10 38.99
CA ALA A 61 6.63 2.53 38.06
C ALA A 61 7.22 2.93 36.70
N LYS A 62 6.90 2.13 35.66
CA LYS A 62 7.29 2.39 34.26
C LYS A 62 6.16 2.95 33.41
N LYS A 63 4.91 2.87 33.88
CA LYS A 63 3.72 3.31 33.14
C LYS A 63 2.98 4.41 33.90
N PRO A 64 2.35 5.39 33.23
CA PRO A 64 1.69 6.50 33.93
C PRO A 64 0.53 6.03 34.82
N GLN A 65 -0.16 4.94 34.48
CA GLN A 65 -1.21 4.34 35.31
C GLN A 65 -0.62 3.83 36.64
N SER A 66 0.54 3.17 36.60
CA SER A 66 1.22 2.68 37.80
C SER A 66 1.74 3.81 38.69
N ALA A 67 2.26 4.89 38.10
CA ALA A 67 2.66 6.08 38.84
C ALA A 67 1.44 6.82 39.42
N SER A 68 0.30 6.81 38.73
CA SER A 68 -0.97 7.39 39.21
C SER A 68 -1.50 6.63 40.44
N ALA A 69 -1.41 5.31 40.44
CA ALA A 69 -1.75 4.50 41.61
C ALA A 69 -0.86 4.84 42.82
N ALA A 70 0.45 5.04 42.60
CA ALA A 70 1.36 5.49 43.64
C ALA A 70 1.03 6.91 44.13
N LEU A 71 0.61 7.82 43.25
CA LEU A 71 0.14 9.16 43.60
C LEU A 71 -1.10 9.12 44.52
N ILE A 72 -2.08 8.27 44.21
CA ILE A 72 -3.28 8.09 45.04
C ILE A 72 -2.89 7.58 46.43
N ARG A 73 -2.00 6.58 46.50
CA ARG A 73 -1.49 6.04 47.78
C ARG A 73 -0.72 7.10 48.57
N ALA A 74 0.09 7.93 47.91
CA ALA A 74 0.81 9.03 48.55
C ALA A 74 -0.16 10.07 49.16
N LYS A 75 -1.21 10.46 48.43
CA LYS A 75 -2.27 11.33 48.94
C LYS A 75 -3.00 10.71 50.14
N SER A 76 -3.33 9.42 50.06
CA SER A 76 -3.95 8.68 51.17
C SER A 76 -3.07 8.70 52.43
N LYS A 77 -1.74 8.51 52.29
CA LYS A 77 -0.78 8.64 53.40
C LYS A 77 -0.76 10.05 54.00
N VAL A 78 -0.85 11.11 53.18
CA VAL A 78 -0.99 12.49 53.70
C VAL A 78 -2.27 12.64 54.54
N SER A 79 -3.41 12.15 54.04
CA SER A 79 -4.66 12.21 54.79
C SER A 79 -4.63 11.38 56.08
N MET A 80 -3.97 10.22 56.09
CA MET A 80 -3.76 9.44 57.31
C MET A 80 -2.95 10.20 58.35
N LEU A 81 -1.85 10.84 57.93
CA LEU A 81 -1.00 11.64 58.82
C LEU A 81 -1.69 12.90 59.34
N GLN A 82 -2.53 13.54 58.52
CA GLN A 82 -3.35 14.68 58.95
C GLN A 82 -4.33 14.28 60.06
N ARG A 83 -4.97 13.10 59.95
CA ARG A 83 -5.83 12.57 61.02
C ARG A 83 -5.04 12.25 62.29
N ALA A 84 -3.83 11.70 62.15
CA ALA A 84 -2.94 11.45 63.29
C ALA A 84 -2.49 12.76 63.97
N ALA A 85 -2.27 13.83 63.21
CA ALA A 85 -1.97 15.14 63.77
C ALA A 85 -3.16 15.70 64.58
N ALA A 86 -4.37 15.55 64.05
CA ALA A 86 -5.59 16.04 64.68
C ALA A 86 -5.99 15.27 65.96
N SER A 87 -5.63 13.98 66.07
CA SER A 87 -5.99 13.17 67.25
C SER A 87 -5.18 13.52 68.50
N GLY A 88 -4.02 14.17 68.35
CA GLY A 88 -3.14 14.54 69.47
C GLY A 88 -2.45 13.36 70.18
N GLN A 89 -2.72 12.11 69.78
CA GLN A 89 -2.22 10.89 70.44
C GLN A 89 -0.76 10.54 70.08
N TYR A 90 -0.18 11.24 69.10
CA TYR A 90 1.14 10.98 68.53
C TYR A 90 2.12 12.12 68.82
N ASP A 91 3.40 11.90 68.58
CA ASP A 91 4.42 12.94 68.71
C ASP A 91 4.31 13.96 67.58
N SER A 92 4.01 15.21 67.94
CA SER A 92 3.74 16.29 66.99
C SER A 92 4.93 16.55 66.05
N ARG A 93 6.17 16.40 66.55
CA ARG A 93 7.40 16.53 65.74
C ARG A 93 7.52 15.41 64.71
N GLU A 94 7.26 14.16 65.11
CA GLU A 94 7.33 12.99 64.22
C GLU A 94 6.26 13.06 63.13
N VAL A 95 5.02 13.37 63.51
CA VAL A 95 3.90 13.55 62.57
C VAL A 95 4.20 14.67 61.58
N ALA A 96 4.74 15.81 62.04
CA ALA A 96 5.11 16.92 61.16
C ALA A 96 6.20 16.50 60.14
N ASN A 97 7.23 15.79 60.58
CA ASN A 97 8.29 15.29 59.70
C ASN A 97 7.77 14.28 58.67
N ALA A 98 6.95 13.32 59.10
CA ALA A 98 6.31 12.35 58.21
C ALA A 98 5.39 13.04 57.19
N LEU A 99 4.65 14.06 57.62
CA LEU A 99 3.72 14.80 56.78
C LEU A 99 4.46 15.64 55.74
N ALA A 100 5.59 16.25 56.10
CA ALA A 100 6.49 16.91 55.16
C ALA A 100 7.06 15.93 54.12
N HIS A 101 7.49 14.73 54.54
CA HIS A 101 7.97 13.70 53.63
C HIS A 101 6.86 13.21 52.67
N ALA A 102 5.66 12.92 53.20
CA ALA A 102 4.53 12.48 52.38
C ALA A 102 4.10 13.53 51.36
N ARG A 103 4.09 14.82 51.72
CA ARG A 103 3.83 15.93 50.79
C ARG A 103 4.87 16.01 49.67
N ARG A 104 6.16 15.82 49.98
CA ARG A 104 7.22 15.73 48.96
C ARG A 104 6.99 14.53 48.04
N MET A 105 6.63 13.37 48.58
CA MET A 105 6.32 12.19 47.78
C MET A 105 5.12 12.39 46.85
N VAL A 106 4.11 13.16 47.25
CA VAL A 106 3.00 13.55 46.35
C VAL A 106 3.53 14.36 45.16
N ARG A 107 4.42 15.33 45.39
CA ARG A 107 5.05 16.10 44.30
C ARG A 107 5.87 15.21 43.37
N CYS A 108 6.70 14.33 43.92
CA CYS A 108 7.48 13.37 43.14
C CYS A 108 6.58 12.46 42.28
N ALA A 109 5.48 11.97 42.86
CA ALA A 109 4.52 11.15 42.14
C ALA A 109 3.80 11.92 41.01
N GLN A 110 3.40 13.18 41.26
CA GLN A 110 2.82 14.04 40.23
C GLN A 110 3.79 14.25 39.06
N LEU A 111 5.06 14.56 39.37
CA LEU A 111 6.09 14.74 38.35
C LEU A 111 6.31 13.46 37.54
N LYS A 112 6.40 12.30 38.21
CA LYS A 112 6.57 11.00 37.54
C LYS A 112 5.39 10.66 36.63
N VAL A 113 4.15 10.95 37.04
CA VAL A 113 2.96 10.77 36.20
C VAL A 113 3.02 11.64 34.95
N ARG A 114 3.43 12.91 35.09
CA ARG A 114 3.56 13.83 33.96
C ARG A 114 4.63 13.35 32.98
N ASN A 115 5.85 13.08 33.46
CA ASN A 115 6.96 12.66 32.62
C ASN A 115 6.64 11.34 31.89
N LEU A 116 6.07 10.33 32.58
CA LEU A 116 5.71 9.06 31.92
C LEU A 116 4.61 9.23 30.86
N ARG A 117 3.70 10.21 31.00
CA ARG A 117 2.71 10.52 29.95
C ARG A 117 3.33 11.25 28.76
N GLU A 118 4.31 12.10 29.00
CA GLU A 118 5.06 12.79 27.95
C GLU A 118 5.91 11.78 27.17
N GLU A 119 6.68 10.94 27.87
CA GLU A 119 7.47 9.86 27.28
C GLU A 119 6.61 8.88 26.46
N GLU A 120 5.44 8.47 26.97
CA GLU A 120 4.52 7.58 26.24
C GLU A 120 4.00 8.24 24.94
N ARG A 121 3.71 9.55 24.97
CA ARG A 121 3.27 10.30 23.78
C ARG A 121 4.38 10.38 22.74
N GLU A 122 5.60 10.72 23.15
CA GLU A 122 6.76 10.83 22.27
C GLU A 122 7.15 9.47 21.67
N GLN A 123 7.10 8.40 22.46
CA GLN A 123 7.33 7.04 21.97
C GLN A 123 6.27 6.64 20.94
N GLN A 124 5.01 6.97 21.18
CA GLN A 124 3.93 6.67 20.25
C GLN A 124 4.06 7.46 18.94
N SER A 125 4.45 8.73 18.98
CA SER A 125 4.70 9.51 17.76
C SER A 125 5.92 9.00 16.99
N ALA A 126 7.02 8.68 17.67
CA ALA A 126 8.21 8.12 17.05
C ALA A 126 7.92 6.75 16.39
N GLN A 127 7.11 5.91 17.05
CA GLN A 127 6.68 4.63 16.49
C GLN A 127 5.84 4.82 15.22
N LYS A 128 4.89 5.76 15.22
CA LYS A 128 4.05 6.08 14.04
C LYS A 128 4.87 6.65 12.89
N GLU A 129 5.84 7.51 13.19
CA GLU A 129 6.72 8.08 12.17
C GLU A 129 7.60 7.00 11.54
N ASN A 130 8.17 6.10 12.36
CA ASN A 130 8.98 4.99 11.88
C ASN A 130 8.15 4.00 11.05
N SER A 131 6.92 3.67 11.46
CA SER A 131 6.04 2.82 10.68
C SER A 131 5.64 3.48 9.35
N GLY A 132 5.34 4.77 9.36
CA GLY A 132 5.04 5.53 8.13
C GLY A 132 6.21 5.57 7.15
N LYS A 133 7.42 5.87 7.63
CA LYS A 133 8.65 5.84 6.81
C LYS A 133 8.95 4.45 6.27
N SER A 134 8.74 3.40 7.06
CA SER A 134 8.94 2.01 6.63
C SER A 134 7.94 1.62 5.53
N GLN A 135 6.67 1.97 5.70
CA GLN A 135 5.63 1.70 4.69
C GLN A 135 5.91 2.45 3.39
N GLN A 136 6.33 3.72 3.45
CA GLN A 136 6.70 4.49 2.26
C GLN A 136 7.86 3.85 1.49
N LYS A 137 8.92 3.44 2.20
CA LYS A 137 10.06 2.73 1.60
C LYS A 137 9.63 1.40 0.97
N GLU A 138 8.77 0.64 1.65
CA GLU A 138 8.26 -0.63 1.13
C GLU A 138 7.44 -0.44 -0.16
N HIS A 139 6.55 0.56 -0.20
CA HIS A 139 5.78 0.89 -1.39
C HIS A 139 6.67 1.35 -2.55
N GLU A 140 7.70 2.13 -2.28
CA GLU A 140 8.65 2.57 -3.31
C GLU A 140 9.46 1.38 -3.88
N VAL A 141 9.95 0.48 -3.02
CA VAL A 141 10.64 -0.74 -3.43
C VAL A 141 9.72 -1.61 -4.28
N LYS A 142 8.47 -1.83 -3.85
CA LYS A 142 7.48 -2.60 -4.64
C LYS A 142 7.23 -1.98 -6.02
N ARG A 143 7.12 -0.65 -6.12
CA ARG A 143 6.97 0.04 -7.41
C ARG A 143 8.19 -0.16 -8.31
N ARG A 144 9.41 0.01 -7.78
CA ARG A 144 10.65 -0.16 -8.55
C ARG A 144 10.83 -1.60 -9.04
N VAL A 145 10.52 -2.59 -8.19
CA VAL A 145 10.59 -4.01 -8.56
C VAL A 145 9.59 -4.33 -9.66
N ALA A 146 8.32 -3.92 -9.52
CA ALA A 146 7.31 -4.15 -10.56
C ALA A 146 7.67 -3.49 -11.90
N GLN A 147 8.27 -2.30 -11.87
CA GLN A 147 8.75 -1.63 -13.09
C GLN A 147 9.90 -2.39 -13.75
N LYS A 148 10.90 -2.82 -12.97
CA LYS A 148 12.03 -3.60 -13.49
C LYS A 148 11.60 -4.97 -14.02
N GLU A 149 10.65 -5.62 -13.35
CA GLU A 149 10.12 -6.92 -13.78
C GLU A 149 9.40 -6.81 -15.13
N ARG A 150 8.62 -5.74 -15.36
CA ARG A 150 7.99 -5.48 -16.66
C ARG A 150 9.02 -5.24 -17.75
N GLN A 151 10.04 -4.43 -17.49
CA GLN A 151 11.12 -4.17 -18.44
C GLN A 151 11.88 -5.45 -18.81
N LEU A 152 12.19 -6.30 -17.83
CA LEU A 152 12.86 -7.57 -18.07
C LEU A 152 11.97 -8.52 -18.88
N LYS A 153 10.68 -8.64 -18.55
CA LYS A 153 9.73 -9.46 -19.32
C LYS A 153 9.63 -9.00 -20.78
N GLN A 154 9.58 -7.69 -21.01
CA GLN A 154 9.55 -7.14 -22.37
C GLN A 154 10.84 -7.44 -23.14
N LYS A 155 12.02 -7.22 -22.52
CA LYS A 155 13.30 -7.53 -23.14
C LYS A 155 13.44 -9.00 -23.51
N VAL A 156 13.06 -9.90 -22.61
CA VAL A 156 13.08 -11.35 -22.86
C VAL A 156 12.10 -11.72 -23.98
N ALA A 157 10.91 -11.11 -24.02
CA ALA A 157 9.95 -11.37 -25.10
C ALA A 157 10.50 -10.94 -26.47
N ILE A 158 11.12 -9.76 -26.55
CA ILE A 158 11.74 -9.24 -27.78
C ILE A 158 12.89 -10.15 -28.23
N GLU A 159 13.79 -10.53 -27.32
CA GLU A 159 14.92 -11.41 -27.61
C GLU A 159 14.45 -12.76 -28.15
N ASN A 160 13.45 -13.38 -27.51
CA ASN A 160 12.85 -14.63 -27.98
C ASN A 160 12.24 -14.50 -29.39
N THR A 161 11.50 -13.41 -29.66
CA THR A 161 10.93 -13.16 -30.99
C THR A 161 12.03 -13.00 -32.04
N GLN A 162 13.08 -12.25 -31.73
CA GLN A 162 14.23 -12.05 -32.63
C GLN A 162 14.95 -13.38 -32.94
N GLU A 163 15.13 -14.25 -31.95
CA GLU A 163 15.72 -15.57 -32.18
C GLU A 163 14.87 -16.45 -33.09
N VAL A 164 13.55 -16.44 -32.92
CA VAL A 164 12.61 -17.18 -33.78
C VAL A 164 12.71 -16.68 -35.23
N LEU A 165 12.71 -15.36 -35.45
CA LEU A 165 12.90 -14.77 -36.77
C LEU A 165 14.23 -15.19 -37.39
N ARG A 166 15.33 -15.17 -36.61
CA ARG A 166 16.66 -15.60 -37.09
C ARG A 166 16.67 -17.08 -37.49
N GLN A 167 15.96 -17.95 -36.77
CA GLN A 167 15.83 -19.35 -37.12
C GLN A 167 15.00 -19.55 -38.40
N LYS A 168 13.90 -18.80 -38.55
CA LYS A 168 13.03 -18.84 -39.74
C LYS A 168 13.78 -18.40 -40.99
N LYS A 169 14.51 -17.28 -40.93
CA LYS A 169 15.36 -16.79 -42.02
C LYS A 169 16.37 -17.83 -42.49
N LYS A 170 17.06 -18.51 -41.57
CA LYS A 170 17.99 -19.60 -41.91
C LYS A 170 17.31 -20.78 -42.60
N LYS A 171 16.10 -21.16 -42.15
CA LYS A 171 15.33 -22.23 -42.78
C LYS A 171 14.89 -21.84 -44.19
N ASN A 172 14.42 -20.62 -44.38
CA ASN A 172 14.00 -20.10 -45.68
C ASN A 172 15.18 -20.02 -46.66
N GLU A 173 16.35 -19.55 -46.22
CA GLU A 173 17.56 -19.51 -47.05
C GLU A 173 17.98 -20.92 -47.50
N MET A 174 17.96 -21.90 -46.58
CA MET A 174 18.26 -23.29 -46.89
C MET A 174 17.25 -23.90 -47.87
N ALA A 175 15.95 -23.61 -47.70
CA ALA A 175 14.90 -24.07 -48.60
C ALA A 175 15.07 -23.49 -50.02
N GLN A 176 15.32 -22.17 -50.13
CA GLN A 176 15.58 -21.52 -51.42
C GLN A 176 16.83 -22.07 -52.11
N LYS A 177 17.89 -22.36 -51.35
CA LYS A 177 19.09 -22.98 -51.90
C LYS A 177 18.80 -24.37 -52.44
N GLN A 178 18.05 -25.19 -51.70
CA GLN A 178 17.63 -26.51 -52.17
C GLN A 178 16.76 -26.43 -53.42
N GLN A 179 15.82 -25.48 -53.50
CA GLN A 179 14.99 -25.29 -54.68
C GLN A 179 15.84 -24.90 -55.90
N ARG A 180 16.78 -23.97 -55.74
CA ARG A 180 17.72 -23.59 -56.81
C ARG A 180 18.56 -24.78 -57.28
N HIS A 181 19.06 -25.60 -56.36
CA HIS A 181 19.80 -26.81 -56.72
C HIS A 181 18.92 -27.81 -57.49
N ARG A 182 17.69 -28.09 -57.01
CA ARG A 182 16.74 -28.99 -57.68
C ARG A 182 16.38 -28.50 -59.09
N SER A 183 16.13 -27.21 -59.27
CA SER A 183 15.84 -26.63 -60.59
C SER A 183 17.04 -26.75 -61.54
N GLN A 184 18.27 -26.51 -61.06
CA GLN A 184 19.48 -26.70 -61.86
C GLN A 184 19.69 -28.16 -62.28
N GLU A 185 19.43 -29.11 -61.38
CA GLU A 185 19.48 -30.55 -61.67
C GLU A 185 18.44 -30.93 -62.73
N GLN A 186 17.18 -30.49 -62.56
CA GLN A 186 16.12 -30.71 -63.53
C GLN A 186 16.45 -30.12 -64.91
N GLY A 187 17.06 -28.92 -64.96
CA GLY A 187 17.50 -28.33 -66.22
C GLY A 187 18.55 -29.17 -66.93
N LYS A 188 19.54 -29.72 -66.20
CA LYS A 188 20.55 -30.61 -66.78
C LYS A 188 19.97 -31.94 -67.26
N ILE A 189 19.00 -32.48 -66.53
CA ILE A 189 18.28 -33.71 -66.93
C ILE A 189 17.49 -33.43 -68.21
N ALA A 190 16.69 -32.36 -68.24
CA ALA A 190 15.91 -31.98 -69.41
C ALA A 190 16.80 -31.68 -70.63
N GLU A 191 17.97 -31.06 -70.44
CA GLU A 191 18.95 -30.84 -71.51
C GLU A 191 19.47 -32.17 -72.07
N ALA A 192 19.78 -33.15 -71.22
CA ALA A 192 20.23 -34.47 -71.63
C ALA A 192 19.12 -35.23 -72.38
N ASP A 193 17.88 -35.19 -71.88
CA ASP A 193 16.72 -35.81 -72.51
C ASP A 193 16.43 -35.18 -73.88
N PHE A 194 16.50 -33.85 -73.98
CA PHE A 194 16.31 -33.15 -75.25
C PHE A 194 17.36 -33.55 -76.28
N LYS A 195 18.64 -33.67 -75.87
CA LYS A 195 19.71 -34.14 -76.76
C LYS A 195 19.46 -35.56 -77.26
N TYR A 196 19.01 -36.47 -76.39
CA TYR A 196 18.67 -37.85 -76.78
C TYR A 196 17.48 -37.91 -77.74
N ILE A 197 16.41 -37.17 -77.46
CA ILE A 197 15.23 -37.09 -78.35
C ILE A 197 15.61 -36.49 -79.70
N LYS A 198 16.43 -35.43 -79.70
CA LYS A 198 16.91 -34.78 -80.91
C LYS A 198 17.77 -35.72 -81.77
N SER A 199 18.72 -36.44 -81.19
CA SER A 199 19.55 -37.39 -81.94
C SER A 199 18.72 -38.53 -82.53
N GLN A 200 17.73 -39.04 -81.80
CA GLN A 200 16.80 -40.06 -82.30
C GLN A 200 15.98 -39.59 -83.52
N LEU A 201 15.62 -38.30 -83.56
CA LEU A 201 14.92 -37.69 -84.69
C LEU A 201 15.85 -37.47 -85.90
N GLU A 202 17.09 -37.05 -85.67
CA GLU A 202 18.11 -36.84 -86.70
C GLU A 202 18.60 -38.14 -87.35
N ASP A 203 18.70 -39.25 -86.58
CA ASP A 203 19.12 -40.58 -87.07
C ASP A 203 18.03 -41.32 -87.90
N GLY A 204 16.94 -40.64 -88.26
CA GLY A 204 15.89 -41.20 -89.12
C GLY A 204 15.07 -42.34 -88.52
N LYS A 205 15.31 -42.71 -87.24
CA LYS A 205 14.41 -43.54 -86.44
C LYS A 205 13.24 -42.68 -85.97
N GLY A 206 12.35 -42.35 -86.89
CA GLY A 206 11.07 -41.74 -86.57
C GLY A 206 10.41 -42.50 -85.42
N PHE A 207 9.94 -41.78 -84.40
CA PHE A 207 8.96 -42.29 -83.46
C PHE A 207 7.78 -42.80 -84.30
N GLY A 208 7.76 -44.11 -84.53
CA GLY A 208 6.84 -44.75 -85.43
C GLY A 208 5.42 -44.58 -84.92
N GLY A 209 4.72 -43.61 -85.50
CA GLY A 209 3.28 -43.59 -85.74
C GLY A 209 2.38 -43.94 -84.56
N GLY A 210 1.76 -42.91 -83.97
CA GLY A 210 0.52 -43.12 -83.24
C GLY A 210 0.03 -41.95 -82.41
N SER A 211 -0.24 -40.78 -83.01
CA SER A 211 -1.39 -39.99 -82.57
C SER A 211 -1.74 -38.92 -83.58
N SER A 212 -2.83 -39.19 -84.31
CA SER A 212 -3.95 -38.28 -84.52
C SER A 212 -3.70 -36.81 -84.19
N TYR A 213 -3.80 -36.00 -85.24
CA TYR A 213 -4.27 -34.61 -85.23
C TYR A 213 -5.05 -34.23 -83.94
N CYS A 214 -4.58 -33.19 -83.28
CA CYS A 214 -5.40 -32.33 -82.43
C CYS A 214 -5.06 -30.87 -82.75
N GLU A 215 -5.49 -30.43 -83.94
CA GLU A 215 -5.88 -29.02 -84.07
C GLU A 215 -7.25 -28.91 -83.42
N ASP A 216 -7.31 -28.42 -82.18
CA ASP A 216 -8.31 -27.44 -81.71
C ASP A 216 -8.04 -27.06 -80.24
N SER A 217 -8.05 -25.77 -79.95
CA SER A 217 -8.05 -25.14 -78.61
C SER A 217 -6.74 -25.10 -77.80
N GLY A 218 -5.81 -24.25 -78.25
CA GLY A 218 -5.37 -23.04 -77.50
C GLY A 218 -4.97 -23.06 -76.01
N PHE A 219 -4.68 -24.18 -75.35
CA PHE A 219 -4.40 -24.16 -73.89
C PHE A 219 -3.41 -25.23 -73.37
N THR A 220 -2.21 -25.41 -73.94
CA THR A 220 -1.33 -26.52 -73.48
C THR A 220 0.13 -26.20 -73.18
N LEU A 221 0.55 -24.94 -73.15
CA LEU A 221 1.93 -24.58 -72.77
C LEU A 221 2.07 -23.67 -71.55
N ASP A 222 0.96 -23.23 -70.96
CA ASP A 222 0.99 -22.26 -69.86
C ASP A 222 0.81 -22.89 -68.46
N ILE A 223 0.55 -24.19 -68.32
CA ILE A 223 0.31 -24.79 -66.98
C ILE A 223 1.61 -24.86 -66.17
N SER A 224 2.75 -25.14 -66.80
CA SER A 224 4.05 -25.20 -66.11
C SER A 224 4.60 -23.81 -65.79
N ASP A 225 4.46 -22.84 -66.71
CA ASP A 225 4.87 -21.45 -66.47
C ASP A 225 3.91 -20.75 -65.48
N ALA A 226 2.60 -21.00 -65.53
CA ALA A 226 1.66 -20.48 -64.54
C ALA A 226 1.82 -21.15 -63.16
N ALA A 227 2.19 -22.43 -63.09
CA ALA A 227 2.48 -23.10 -61.82
C ALA A 227 3.79 -22.64 -61.19
N MET A 228 4.85 -22.40 -61.99
CA MET A 228 6.08 -21.78 -61.49
C MET A 228 5.83 -20.33 -61.06
N SER A 229 5.06 -19.56 -61.84
CA SER A 229 4.66 -18.18 -61.51
C SER A 229 3.82 -18.11 -60.23
N MET A 230 2.85 -19.02 -60.02
CA MET A 230 2.10 -19.08 -58.77
C MET A 230 2.97 -19.50 -57.58
N ALA A 231 3.84 -20.49 -57.72
CA ALA A 231 4.73 -20.90 -56.64
C ALA A 231 5.75 -19.80 -56.29
N GLU A 232 6.23 -19.05 -57.28
CA GLU A 232 7.11 -17.89 -57.09
C GLU A 232 6.37 -16.72 -56.45
N LEU A 233 5.13 -16.43 -56.88
CA LEU A 233 4.27 -15.40 -56.29
C LEU A 233 3.85 -15.75 -54.86
N GLU A 234 3.56 -17.01 -54.57
CA GLU A 234 3.19 -17.50 -53.23
C GLU A 234 4.39 -17.44 -52.28
N MET A 235 5.60 -17.74 -52.78
CA MET A 235 6.85 -17.53 -52.04
C MET A 235 7.14 -16.04 -51.82
N MET A 236 6.83 -15.17 -52.80
CA MET A 236 6.99 -13.73 -52.67
C MET A 236 5.98 -13.14 -51.67
N ALA A 237 4.74 -13.63 -51.67
CA ALA A 237 3.70 -13.25 -50.71
C ALA A 237 4.04 -13.71 -49.28
N GLN A 238 4.63 -14.89 -49.12
CA GLN A 238 5.15 -15.34 -47.82
C GLN A 238 6.33 -14.50 -47.34
N ASN A 239 7.26 -14.12 -48.23
CA ASN A 239 8.36 -13.23 -47.86
C ASN A 239 7.89 -11.79 -47.55
N GLN A 240 6.83 -11.30 -48.22
CA GLN A 240 6.26 -9.97 -47.97
C GLN A 240 5.49 -9.92 -46.64
N THR A 241 4.68 -10.93 -46.34
CA THR A 241 3.99 -11.04 -45.04
C THR A 241 4.98 -11.26 -43.88
N GLU A 242 6.11 -11.92 -44.14
CA GLU A 242 7.22 -11.98 -43.18
C GLU A 242 7.93 -10.63 -42.99
N ALA A 243 8.18 -9.87 -44.07
CA ALA A 243 8.78 -8.54 -43.97
C ALA A 243 7.86 -7.55 -43.23
N GLU A 244 6.55 -7.67 -43.39
CA GLU A 244 5.55 -6.87 -42.67
C GLU A 244 5.52 -7.24 -41.17
N ALA A 245 5.58 -8.54 -40.83
CA ALA A 245 5.69 -8.98 -39.44
C ALA A 245 7.04 -8.61 -38.78
N GLU A 246 8.14 -8.64 -39.54
CA GLU A 246 9.45 -8.15 -39.07
C GLU A 246 9.42 -6.63 -38.84
N ALA A 247 8.77 -5.86 -39.72
CA ALA A 247 8.60 -4.42 -39.59
C ALA A 247 7.67 -4.03 -38.42
N GLU A 248 6.61 -4.82 -38.14
CA GLU A 248 5.76 -4.60 -36.96
C GLU A 248 6.50 -4.86 -35.65
N VAL A 249 7.33 -5.91 -35.59
CA VAL A 249 8.18 -6.19 -34.42
C VAL A 249 9.24 -5.10 -34.23
N GLU A 250 9.83 -4.59 -35.33
CA GLU A 250 10.80 -3.49 -35.28
C GLU A 250 10.14 -2.15 -34.89
N ALA A 251 8.92 -1.88 -35.36
CA ALA A 251 8.13 -0.70 -35.00
C ALA A 251 7.73 -0.70 -33.51
N GLU A 252 7.29 -1.84 -32.97
CA GLU A 252 7.03 -2.01 -31.52
C GLU A 252 8.31 -1.85 -30.68
N MET A 253 9.47 -2.27 -31.19
CA MET A 253 10.76 -2.10 -30.52
C MET A 253 11.19 -0.62 -30.49
N SER A 254 10.93 0.15 -31.55
CA SER A 254 11.28 1.57 -31.64
C SER A 254 10.47 2.48 -30.70
N LEU A 255 9.22 2.12 -30.37
CA LEU A 255 8.39 2.91 -29.46
C LEU A 255 8.86 2.85 -27.99
N THR A 256 9.76 1.92 -27.65
CA THR A 256 10.21 1.73 -26.26
C THR A 256 11.51 2.44 -25.90
N ASP A 257 12.20 3.04 -26.86
CA ASP A 257 13.45 3.80 -26.64
C ASP A 257 13.22 5.33 -26.51
N GLY A 258 12.01 5.82 -26.81
CA GLY A 258 11.65 7.25 -26.77
C GLY A 258 11.11 7.77 -25.43
N GLY A 259 11.36 7.08 -24.32
CA GLY A 259 10.82 7.42 -22.99
C GLY A 259 11.54 8.57 -22.28
N THR A 260 11.96 9.63 -22.96
CA THR A 260 12.47 10.85 -22.32
C THR A 260 11.32 11.83 -22.05
N LEU A 261 10.94 11.92 -20.77
CA LEU A 261 10.44 13.10 -20.07
C LEU A 261 10.16 14.33 -20.94
N ALA A 262 8.92 14.48 -21.40
CA ALA A 262 8.35 15.79 -21.72
C ALA A 262 7.38 16.18 -20.60
N VAL A 263 7.91 16.86 -19.60
CA VAL A 263 7.14 17.70 -18.68
C VAL A 263 6.46 18.78 -19.51
N THR A 264 5.14 18.71 -19.65
CA THR A 264 4.33 19.79 -20.22
C THR A 264 3.95 20.77 -19.12
N THR A 265 4.79 21.79 -18.93
CA THR A 265 4.41 23.08 -18.33
C THR A 265 4.14 24.08 -19.44
N ALA A 266 2.90 24.57 -19.54
CA ALA A 266 2.44 25.89 -20.03
C ALA A 266 1.00 25.70 -20.54
N GLY A 267 -0.03 26.42 -20.05
CA GLY A 267 -0.01 27.83 -19.69
C GLY A 267 -0.10 28.66 -20.98
N ALA A 268 -1.24 28.57 -21.67
CA ALA A 268 -1.51 29.33 -22.88
C ALA A 268 -1.84 30.79 -22.51
N VAL A 269 -0.91 31.69 -22.81
CA VAL A 269 -1.15 33.13 -22.95
C VAL A 269 -1.04 33.47 -24.42
N THR A 270 -2.12 33.99 -25.00
CA THR A 270 -2.19 34.48 -26.37
C THR A 270 -1.66 35.91 -26.44
N ALA A 271 -0.71 36.14 -27.33
CA ALA A 271 -0.19 37.46 -27.66
C ALA A 271 -1.03 38.10 -28.78
N GLY A 272 -1.48 39.32 -28.55
CA GLY A 272 -1.99 40.24 -29.58
C GLY A 272 -1.29 41.58 -29.39
N SER A 273 -0.48 41.98 -30.38
CA SER A 273 0.30 43.22 -30.40
C SER A 273 -0.50 44.34 -31.08
N GLY A 274 -0.48 45.54 -30.52
CA GLY A 274 -1.09 46.74 -31.12
C GLY A 274 -0.77 48.00 -30.31
N ALA A 275 0.05 48.88 -30.89
CA ALA A 275 0.58 50.11 -30.31
C ALA A 275 -0.48 51.22 -30.15
N GLY A 276 -0.27 52.13 -29.17
CA GLY A 276 -1.00 53.41 -29.10
C GLY A 276 -0.88 54.11 -27.74
N THR A 277 -0.35 55.32 -27.76
CA THR A 277 -0.11 56.29 -26.68
C THR A 277 -1.38 56.82 -25.96
N ALA A 278 -1.22 57.24 -24.69
CA ALA A 278 -2.21 57.79 -23.73
C ALA A 278 -2.78 59.20 -24.11
N PRO A 279 -3.54 59.94 -23.24
CA PRO A 279 -4.31 59.63 -22.01
C PRO A 279 -5.77 60.22 -22.01
N ASP A 280 -6.55 59.97 -20.93
CA ASP A 280 -7.36 60.97 -20.17
C ASP A 280 -8.77 60.51 -19.69
N ALA A 281 -9.18 61.07 -18.55
CA ALA A 281 -10.55 61.29 -18.01
C ALA A 281 -11.32 60.21 -17.20
N ALA A 282 -11.11 60.28 -15.87
CA ALA A 282 -12.11 60.49 -14.78
C ALA A 282 -13.23 59.46 -14.41
N PRO A 283 -13.72 59.46 -13.13
CA PRO A 283 -14.53 58.39 -12.51
C PRO A 283 -15.96 58.80 -12.07
N ALA A 284 -16.85 57.82 -11.85
CA ALA A 284 -18.07 57.93 -11.02
C ALA A 284 -18.57 56.50 -10.69
N ALA A 285 -18.59 56.02 -9.44
CA ALA A 285 -19.49 56.32 -8.31
C ALA A 285 -20.74 55.41 -8.22
N ALA A 286 -20.84 54.78 -7.05
CA ALA A 286 -22.05 54.38 -6.30
C ALA A 286 -22.91 53.20 -6.76
N GLY A 287 -23.28 52.36 -5.77
CA GLY A 287 -24.43 51.45 -5.88
C GLY A 287 -24.36 50.19 -5.01
N VAL A 288 -24.31 50.34 -3.68
CA VAL A 288 -24.59 49.26 -2.72
C VAL A 288 -26.09 49.16 -2.52
N SER A 289 -26.66 47.96 -2.63
CA SER A 289 -27.92 47.61 -1.94
C SER A 289 -27.98 46.11 -1.67
N VAL A 290 -28.05 45.80 -0.36
CA VAL A 290 -28.23 44.48 0.25
C VAL A 290 -29.73 44.24 0.39
N ASP A 291 -30.23 43.09 -0.05
CA ASP A 291 -31.62 42.66 0.16
C ASP A 291 -31.71 41.73 1.38
N VAL A 292 -32.53 42.13 2.35
CA VAL A 292 -32.99 41.30 3.47
C VAL A 292 -34.50 41.39 3.43
N SER A 293 -35.16 40.26 3.18
CA SER A 293 -36.61 40.12 3.27
C SER A 293 -36.98 39.22 4.45
N VAL A 294 -38.01 39.68 5.17
CA VAL A 294 -38.70 39.11 6.34
C VAL A 294 -39.32 37.75 6.04
#